data_AF-A0A0C3NBG6-F1
#
_entry.id   AF-A0A0C3NBG6-F1
#
_cell.length_a   1.000
_cell.length_b   1.000
_cell.length_c   1.000
_cell.angle_alpha   90.00
_cell.angle_beta   90.00
_cell.angle_gamma   90.00
#
_symmetry.space_group_name_H-M   'P 1'
#
loop_
_entity.id
_entity.type
_entity.pdbx_description
1 polymer ?
#
loop_
_entity_poly.entity_id
_entity_poly.type
_entity_poly.pdbx_seq_one_letter_code
_entity_poly.pdbx_strand_id
1 'polypeptide(L)'
;MDFDLEDLVHVEQTFYDEGYTDGFAHGRIHGLIEGRALGREKGYEMWEELGFYEGFALMWRAVLEQHGSKDDRAASNITHLIGLIAQFPRINPSSTDSSDLDIPKLFRQIRSRYKALCATLGVRPTLRAAGAQDGLDDPGDSPAGASAVAGQSVWKIDKQPPARVTNDLSF
;
A
#
# COMPACT_ATOMS: atom_id res chain seq x y z
N MET A 1 63.99 3.14 -20.88
CA MET A 1 62.67 2.94 -20.27
C MET A 1 62.88 1.87 -19.23
N ASP A 2 63.00 2.26 -17.96
CA ASP A 2 63.00 1.29 -16.88
C ASP A 2 61.56 0.81 -16.72
N PHE A 3 61.35 -0.46 -17.08
CA PHE A 3 60.08 -1.14 -16.88
C PHE A 3 60.06 -1.62 -15.43
N ASP A 4 59.21 -1.03 -14.62
CA ASP A 4 59.10 -1.38 -13.21
C ASP A 4 58.30 -2.69 -13.08
N LEU A 5 58.98 -3.76 -12.67
CA LEU A 5 58.37 -5.07 -12.45
C LEU A 5 57.41 -5.04 -11.25
N GLU A 6 57.53 -4.04 -10.36
CA GLU A 6 56.61 -3.84 -9.25
C GLU A 6 55.21 -3.45 -9.73
N ASP A 7 55.08 -2.67 -10.81
CA ASP A 7 53.78 -2.32 -11.39
C ASP A 7 53.04 -3.56 -11.94
N LEU A 8 53.78 -4.54 -12.47
CA LEU A 8 53.20 -5.79 -12.98
C LEU A 8 52.69 -6.69 -11.85
N VAL A 9 53.30 -6.63 -10.66
CA VAL A 9 52.87 -7.37 -9.47
C VAL A 9 51.60 -6.77 -8.86
N HIS A 10 51.45 -5.45 -8.91
CA HIS A 10 50.30 -4.74 -8.32
C HIS A 10 49.13 -4.53 -9.30
N VAL A 11 49.29 -4.84 -10.59
CA VAL A 11 48.28 -4.62 -11.63
C VAL A 11 46.91 -5.19 -11.28
N GLU A 12 46.84 -6.40 -10.72
CA GLU A 12 45.58 -7.02 -10.30
C GLU A 12 44.89 -6.21 -9.20
N GLN A 13 45.66 -5.80 -8.19
CA GLN A 13 45.16 -5.04 -7.06
C GLN A 13 44.69 -3.64 -7.52
N THR A 14 45.41 -3.00 -8.43
CA THR A 14 45.02 -1.70 -9.00
C THR A 14 43.70 -1.80 -9.75
N PHE A 15 43.53 -2.79 -10.64
CA PHE A 15 42.26 -2.98 -11.35
C PHE A 15 41.11 -3.37 -10.41
N TYR A 16 41.39 -4.13 -9.34
CA TYR A 16 40.40 -4.43 -8.32
C TYR A 16 39.95 -3.17 -7.58
N ASP A 17 40.89 -2.36 -7.11
CA ASP A 17 40.58 -1.13 -6.35
C ASP A 17 39.87 -0.10 -7.23
N GLU A 18 40.28 0.05 -8.48
CA GLU A 18 39.59 0.88 -9.48
C GLU A 18 38.17 0.39 -9.74
N GLY A 19 37.99 -0.92 -9.99
CA GLY A 19 36.66 -1.50 -10.22
C GLY A 19 35.76 -1.43 -8.98
N TYR A 20 36.32 -1.60 -7.78
CA TYR A 20 35.59 -1.47 -6.52
C TYR A 20 35.16 -0.02 -6.27
N THR A 21 36.06 0.94 -6.45
CA THR A 21 35.75 2.36 -6.21
C THR A 21 34.70 2.88 -7.20
N ASP A 22 34.81 2.52 -8.48
CA ASP A 22 33.81 2.86 -9.49
C ASP A 22 32.47 2.17 -9.21
N GLY A 23 32.50 0.85 -8.98
CA GLY A 23 31.30 0.07 -8.66
C GLY A 23 30.59 0.55 -7.39
N PHE A 24 31.35 0.94 -6.35
CA PHE A 24 30.80 1.50 -5.13
C PHE A 24 30.20 2.90 -5.36
N ALA A 25 30.90 3.76 -6.10
CA ALA A 25 30.39 5.10 -6.44
C ALA A 25 29.08 5.01 -7.23
N HIS A 26 29.04 4.12 -8.23
CA HIS A 26 27.86 3.84 -9.04
C HIS A 26 26.72 3.24 -8.20
N GLY A 27 27.02 2.20 -7.41
CA GLY A 27 26.06 1.53 -6.53
C GLY A 27 25.47 2.47 -5.49
N ARG A 28 26.25 3.42 -4.96
CA ARG A 28 25.76 4.45 -4.04
C ARG A 28 24.74 5.37 -4.69
N ILE A 29 24.96 5.79 -5.94
CA ILE A 29 24.02 6.66 -6.67
C ILE A 29 22.75 5.88 -6.99
N HIS A 30 22.87 4.67 -7.53
CA HIS A 30 21.73 3.83 -7.87
C HIS A 30 20.90 3.46 -6.63
N GLY A 31 21.55 3.03 -5.55
CA GLY A 31 20.88 2.72 -4.29
C GLY A 31 20.13 3.92 -3.70
N LEU A 32 20.67 5.15 -3.84
CA LEU A 32 19.98 6.36 -3.41
C LEU A 32 18.73 6.66 -4.26
N ILE A 33 18.83 6.50 -5.58
CA ILE A 33 17.71 6.73 -6.50
C ILE A 33 16.61 5.70 -6.28
N GLU A 34 16.98 4.42 -6.23
CA GLU A 34 16.07 3.31 -6.01
C GLU A 34 15.41 3.40 -4.63
N GLY A 35 16.18 3.64 -3.57
CA GLY A 35 15.64 3.80 -2.22
C GLY A 35 14.64 4.95 -2.12
N ARG A 36 14.89 6.08 -2.81
CA ARG A 36 13.93 7.19 -2.89
C ARG A 36 12.67 6.81 -3.67
N ALA A 37 12.81 6.09 -4.78
CA ALA A 37 11.67 5.65 -5.57
C ALA A 37 10.78 4.70 -4.77
N LEU A 38 11.37 3.68 -4.15
CA LEU A 38 10.69 2.70 -3.30
C LEU A 38 10.02 3.34 -2.09
N GLY A 39 10.70 4.27 -1.42
CA GLY A 39 10.14 5.00 -0.28
C GLY A 39 8.90 5.81 -0.65
N ARG A 40 8.87 6.43 -1.84
CA ARG A 40 7.67 7.15 -2.32
C ARG A 40 6.52 6.21 -2.64
N GLU A 41 6.80 5.09 -3.31
CA GLU A 41 5.79 4.09 -3.65
C GLU A 41 5.15 3.50 -2.39
N LYS A 42 5.96 3.03 -1.44
CA LYS A 42 5.47 2.48 -0.17
C LYS A 42 4.82 3.53 0.73
N GLY A 43 5.34 4.75 0.72
CA GLY A 43 4.70 5.87 1.39
C GLY A 43 3.31 6.15 0.83
N TYR A 44 3.15 6.12 -0.50
CA TYR A 44 1.85 6.31 -1.15
C TYR A 44 0.87 5.19 -0.82
N GLU A 45 1.26 3.91 -0.95
CA GLU A 45 0.40 2.76 -0.61
C GLU A 45 -0.16 2.87 0.82
N MET A 46 0.70 3.27 1.76
CA MET A 46 0.32 3.41 3.16
C MET A 46 -0.58 4.63 3.42
N TRP A 47 -0.29 5.77 2.78
CA TRP A 47 -1.10 6.98 2.93
C TRP A 47 -2.45 6.91 2.20
N GLU A 48 -2.55 6.15 1.12
CA GLU A 48 -3.83 5.86 0.45
C GLU A 48 -4.79 5.17 1.43
N GLU A 49 -4.30 4.14 2.13
CA GLU A 49 -5.07 3.42 3.15
C GLU A 49 -5.44 4.32 4.33
N LEU A 50 -4.49 5.12 4.84
CA LEU A 50 -4.73 6.06 5.94
C LEU A 50 -5.74 7.14 5.56
N GLY A 51 -5.62 7.72 4.37
CA GLY A 51 -6.52 8.75 3.87
C GLY A 51 -7.94 8.23 3.70
N PHE A 52 -8.09 6.97 3.28
CA PHE A 52 -9.40 6.32 3.27
C PHE A 52 -10.00 6.20 4.68
N TYR A 53 -9.21 5.75 5.67
CA TYR A 53 -9.68 5.65 7.06
C TYR A 53 -10.04 7.00 7.66
N GLU A 54 -9.25 8.04 7.38
CA GLU A 54 -9.50 9.40 7.83
C GLU A 54 -10.81 9.93 7.22
N GLY A 55 -10.97 9.80 5.90
CA GLY A 55 -12.19 10.21 5.19
C GLY A 55 -13.44 9.47 5.71
N PHE A 56 -13.33 8.16 5.93
CA PHE A 56 -14.40 7.36 6.52
C PHE A 56 -14.77 7.87 7.92
N ALA A 57 -13.79 8.08 8.79
CA ALA A 57 -14.02 8.57 10.15
C ALA A 57 -14.68 9.95 10.17
N LEU A 58 -14.21 10.88 9.32
CA LEU A 58 -14.76 12.22 9.20
C LEU A 58 -16.20 12.23 8.66
N MET A 59 -16.48 11.41 7.65
CA MET A 59 -17.83 11.25 7.10
C MET A 59 -18.80 10.76 8.19
N TRP A 60 -18.44 9.68 8.90
CA TRP A 60 -19.29 9.15 9.96
C TRP A 60 -19.44 10.11 11.14
N ARG A 61 -18.42 10.93 11.44
CA ARG A 61 -18.55 12.01 12.43
C ARG A 61 -19.66 12.99 12.04
N ALA A 62 -19.64 13.47 10.79
CA ALA A 62 -20.64 14.40 10.30
C ALA A 62 -22.06 13.78 10.28
N VAL A 63 -22.18 12.50 9.92
CA VAL A 63 -23.46 11.78 9.94
C VAL A 63 -24.00 11.67 11.37
N LEU A 64 -23.17 11.31 12.36
CA LEU A 64 -23.59 11.23 13.76
C LEU A 64 -24.03 12.60 14.31
N GLU A 65 -23.30 13.67 13.97
CA GLU A 65 -23.66 15.04 14.33
C GLU A 65 -25.00 15.46 13.73
N GLN A 66 -25.28 15.11 12.46
CA GLN A 66 -26.52 15.45 11.78
C GLN A 66 -27.73 14.67 12.33
N HIS A 67 -27.55 13.39 12.68
CA HIS A 67 -28.64 12.55 13.18
C HIS A 67 -28.93 12.75 14.67
N GLY A 68 -28.11 13.53 15.40
CA GLY A 68 -28.28 13.76 16.83
C GLY A 68 -28.15 12.49 17.69
N SER A 69 -27.65 11.41 17.09
CA SER A 69 -27.47 10.12 17.76
C SER A 69 -26.30 10.23 18.73
N LYS A 70 -26.60 10.16 20.04
CA LYS A 70 -25.61 10.01 21.12
C LYS A 70 -25.01 8.61 21.15
N ASP A 71 -24.51 8.13 20.02
CA ASP A 71 -23.64 6.95 20.07
C ASP A 71 -22.26 7.42 20.53
N ASP A 72 -22.15 7.68 21.84
CA ASP A 72 -20.92 8.13 22.50
C ASP A 72 -19.77 7.15 22.25
N ARG A 73 -20.10 5.86 22.03
CA ARG A 73 -19.14 4.83 21.70
C ARG A 73 -18.60 5.00 20.28
N ALA A 74 -19.47 5.18 19.28
CA ALA A 74 -19.00 5.42 17.91
C ALA A 74 -18.21 6.73 17.81
N ALA A 75 -18.69 7.81 18.43
CA ALA A 75 -18.01 9.11 18.45
C ALA A 75 -16.61 9.05 19.10
N SER A 76 -16.48 8.31 20.21
CA SER A 76 -15.19 8.07 20.86
C SER A 76 -14.22 7.29 19.98
N ASN A 77 -14.70 6.22 19.32
CA ASN A 77 -13.87 5.43 18.41
C ASN A 77 -13.39 6.25 17.19
N ILE A 78 -14.25 7.10 16.64
CA ILE A 78 -13.90 8.02 15.54
C ILE A 78 -12.80 8.99 15.97
N THR A 79 -12.97 9.64 17.13
CA THR A 79 -11.99 10.61 17.64
C THR A 79 -10.64 9.94 17.90
N HIS A 80 -10.65 8.72 18.45
CA HIS A 80 -9.44 7.95 18.68
C HIS A 80 -8.75 7.54 17.37
N LEU A 81 -9.49 7.10 16.36
CA LEU A 81 -8.94 6.76 15.05
C LEU A 81 -8.28 7.98 14.39
N ILE A 82 -8.94 9.13 14.38
CA ILE A 82 -8.38 10.38 13.85
C ILE A 82 -7.11 10.79 14.63
N GLY A 83 -7.13 10.67 15.96
CA GLY A 83 -5.98 10.95 16.81
C GLY A 83 -4.77 10.06 16.53
N LEU A 84 -4.98 8.78 16.17
CA LEU A 84 -3.90 7.88 15.76
C LEU A 84 -3.35 8.22 14.38
N ILE A 85 -4.22 8.57 13.42
CA ILE A 85 -3.81 8.97 12.08
C ILE A 85 -3.00 10.28 12.13
N ALA A 86 -3.37 11.22 13.00
CA ALA A 86 -2.65 12.48 13.17
C ALA A 86 -1.21 12.32 13.71
N GLN A 87 -0.91 11.22 14.39
CA GLN A 87 0.44 10.89 14.86
C GLN A 87 1.34 10.35 13.74
N PHE A 88 0.78 10.02 12.58
CA PHE A 88 1.53 9.45 11.48
C PHE A 88 2.43 10.51 10.82
N PRO A 89 3.73 10.24 10.62
CA PRO A 89 4.67 11.23 10.10
C PRO A 89 4.31 11.64 8.67
N ARG A 90 4.15 12.95 8.46
CA ARG A 90 3.88 13.56 7.14
C ARG A 90 5.15 13.92 6.37
N ILE A 91 6.27 13.96 7.06
CA ILE A 91 7.58 14.28 6.51
C ILE A 91 8.47 13.07 6.80
N ASN A 92 9.25 12.63 5.81
CA ASN A 92 10.20 11.55 5.98
C ASN A 92 11.28 12.00 6.97
N PRO A 93 11.33 11.48 8.22
CA PRO A 93 12.36 11.87 9.16
C PRO A 93 13.71 11.35 8.64
N SER A 94 14.65 12.26 8.42
CA SER A 94 16.04 11.89 8.14
C SER A 94 16.61 11.08 9.31
N SER A 95 17.60 10.23 9.04
CA SER A 95 18.23 9.29 9.97
C SER A 95 18.76 9.89 11.29
N THR A 96 18.77 11.21 11.43
CA THR A 96 19.27 11.95 12.60
C THR A 96 18.19 12.23 13.64
N ASP A 97 16.91 12.22 13.26
CA ASP A 97 15.77 12.57 14.14
C ASP A 97 14.92 11.33 14.47
N SER A 98 15.57 10.17 14.66
CA SER A 98 14.91 8.91 14.95
C SER A 98 14.27 8.92 16.35
N SER A 99 13.14 9.63 16.49
CA SER A 99 12.13 9.20 17.44
C SER A 99 11.76 7.76 17.08
N ASP A 100 11.82 6.84 18.04
CA ASP A 100 11.48 5.41 17.96
C ASP A 100 10.01 5.14 17.59
N LEU A 101 9.51 5.79 16.54
CA LEU A 101 8.16 5.60 16.04
C LEU A 101 8.17 4.34 15.19
N ASP A 102 7.72 3.25 15.79
CA ASP A 102 7.44 1.98 15.10
C ASP A 102 6.24 2.17 14.17
N ILE A 103 6.53 2.64 12.95
CA ILE A 103 5.56 2.88 11.88
C ILE A 103 4.69 1.62 11.63
N PRO A 104 5.26 0.41 11.48
CA PRO A 104 4.46 -0.81 11.32
C PRO A 104 3.48 -1.06 12.49
N LYS A 105 3.89 -0.81 13.73
CA LYS A 105 3.01 -1.00 14.90
C LYS A 105 1.87 0.02 14.92
N LEU A 106 2.16 1.29 14.65
CA LEU A 106 1.13 2.33 14.57
C LEU A 106 0.13 2.01 13.44
N PHE A 107 0.62 1.57 12.30
CA PHE A 107 -0.22 1.19 11.16
C PHE A 107 -1.14 0.00 11.47
N ARG A 108 -0.62 -1.05 12.14
CA ARG A 108 -1.46 -2.18 12.62
C ARG A 108 -2.52 -1.72 13.62
N GLN A 109 -2.18 -0.77 14.50
CA GLN A 109 -3.11 -0.20 15.47
C GLN A 109 -4.23 0.60 14.78
N ILE A 110 -3.91 1.37 13.74
CA ILE A 110 -4.91 2.10 12.95
C ILE A 110 -5.88 1.11 12.27
N ARG A 111 -5.37 0.06 11.63
CA ARG A 111 -6.21 -0.98 11.00
C ARG A 111 -7.15 -1.66 11.98
N SER A 112 -6.67 -2.02 13.18
CA SER A 112 -7.51 -2.68 14.19
C SER A 112 -8.60 -1.75 14.71
N ARG A 113 -8.28 -0.46 14.91
CA ARG A 113 -9.26 0.57 15.30
C ARG A 113 -10.29 0.85 14.21
N TYR A 114 -9.89 0.89 12.95
CA TYR A 114 -10.83 0.99 11.83
C TYR A 114 -11.81 -0.20 11.79
N LYS A 115 -11.31 -1.43 11.93
CA LYS A 115 -12.18 -2.62 12.01
C LYS A 115 -13.14 -2.56 13.20
N ALA A 116 -12.67 -2.09 14.36
CA ALA A 116 -13.52 -1.88 15.53
C ALA A 116 -14.61 -0.82 15.28
N LEU A 117 -14.27 0.27 14.59
CA LEU A 117 -15.23 1.31 14.21
C LEU A 117 -16.30 0.76 13.24
N CYS A 118 -15.89 -0.01 12.23
CA CYS A 118 -16.80 -0.69 11.31
C CYS A 118 -17.78 -1.61 12.06
N ALA A 119 -17.28 -2.37 13.05
CA ALA A 119 -18.11 -3.23 13.88
C ALA A 119 -19.11 -2.44 14.73
N THR A 120 -18.71 -1.28 15.29
CA THR A 120 -19.65 -0.41 16.04
C THR A 120 -20.71 0.21 15.16
N LEU A 121 -20.38 0.54 13.90
CA LEU A 121 -21.30 1.16 12.94
C LEU A 121 -22.16 0.13 12.19
N GLY A 122 -21.89 -1.18 12.35
CA GLY A 122 -22.56 -2.24 11.60
C GLY A 122 -22.22 -2.26 10.11
N VAL A 123 -21.11 -1.64 9.70
CA VAL A 123 -20.70 -1.51 8.30
C VAL A 123 -19.63 -2.55 7.99
N ARG A 124 -19.72 -3.21 6.82
CA ARG A 124 -18.66 -4.13 6.37
C ARG A 124 -17.39 -3.33 6.03
N PRO A 125 -16.20 -3.71 6.53
CA PRO A 125 -14.95 -3.09 6.14
C PRO A 125 -14.73 -3.24 4.62
N THR A 126 -14.72 -2.15 3.89
CA THR A 126 -14.52 -2.11 2.44
C THR A 126 -13.22 -1.37 2.12
N LEU A 127 -12.10 -1.84 2.67
CA LEU A 127 -10.81 -1.31 2.22
C LEU A 127 -10.52 -1.89 0.83
N ARG A 128 -10.81 -1.13 -0.23
CA ARG A 128 -10.28 -1.42 -1.57
C ARG A 128 -8.81 -0.98 -1.60
N ALA A 129 -7.94 -1.71 -0.92
CA ALA A 129 -6.52 -1.59 -1.19
C ALA A 129 -6.27 -2.17 -2.58
N ALA A 130 -5.62 -1.41 -3.46
CA ALA A 130 -5.08 -1.93 -4.70
C ALA A 130 -3.98 -2.95 -4.36
N GLY A 131 -4.35 -4.22 -4.18
CA GLY A 131 -3.41 -5.32 -3.95
C GLY A 131 -3.53 -6.08 -2.63
N ALA A 132 -4.60 -5.90 -1.84
CA ALA A 132 -4.90 -6.89 -0.80
C ALA A 132 -5.35 -8.19 -1.48
N GLN A 133 -4.41 -9.09 -1.71
CA GLN A 133 -4.68 -10.49 -2.01
C GLN A 133 -5.54 -11.04 -0.86
N ASP A 134 -6.82 -11.26 -1.15
CA ASP A 134 -7.63 -12.23 -0.42
C ASP A 134 -6.92 -13.58 -0.53
N GLY A 135 -6.33 -14.04 0.58
CA GLY A 135 -5.62 -15.31 0.60
C GLY A 135 -4.81 -15.50 1.87
N LEU A 136 -5.49 -15.84 2.96
CA LEU A 136 -5.09 -16.91 3.90
C LEU A 136 -6.17 -17.03 4.99
N ASP A 137 -7.20 -17.83 4.73
CA ASP A 137 -7.97 -18.49 5.79
C ASP A 137 -7.73 -20.00 5.64
N ASP A 138 -7.10 -20.58 6.65
CA ASP A 138 -6.74 -21.99 6.83
C ASP A 138 -8.00 -22.87 7.02
N PRO A 139 -8.08 -24.10 6.46
CA PRO A 139 -9.28 -24.92 6.49
C PRO A 139 -9.28 -25.88 7.69
N GLY A 140 -10.21 -25.69 8.64
CA GLY A 140 -10.35 -26.59 9.78
C GLY A 140 -11.71 -26.49 10.49
N ASP A 141 -12.62 -27.37 10.08
CA ASP A 141 -13.76 -27.95 10.84
C ASP A 141 -15.13 -27.22 10.93
N SER A 142 -15.96 -27.45 9.88
CA SER A 142 -17.40 -27.88 9.80
C SER A 142 -18.51 -27.36 10.77
N PRO A 143 -19.84 -27.44 10.42
CA PRO A 143 -20.47 -27.99 9.21
C PRO A 143 -21.53 -27.11 8.49
N ALA A 144 -21.74 -27.43 7.21
CA ALA A 144 -22.99 -27.41 6.45
C ALA A 144 -23.99 -26.24 6.63
N GLY A 145 -23.94 -25.29 5.69
CA GLY A 145 -25.03 -24.37 5.37
C GLY A 145 -24.78 -23.74 4.01
N ALA A 146 -25.27 -24.38 2.95
CA ALA A 146 -25.08 -23.97 1.57
C ALA A 146 -25.70 -22.58 1.29
N SER A 147 -24.90 -21.63 0.80
CA SER A 147 -25.36 -20.62 -0.15
C SER A 147 -24.20 -20.08 -0.96
N ALA A 148 -24.08 -20.54 -2.21
CA ALA A 148 -23.12 -20.06 -3.17
C ALA A 148 -23.53 -18.65 -3.63
N VAL A 149 -22.81 -17.62 -3.17
CA VAL A 149 -22.99 -16.26 -3.69
C VAL A 149 -22.10 -16.11 -4.90
N ALA A 150 -22.73 -16.29 -6.07
CA ALA A 150 -22.14 -16.02 -7.38
C ALA A 150 -21.60 -14.58 -7.43
N GLY A 151 -20.37 -14.43 -7.89
CA GLY A 151 -19.78 -13.11 -8.16
C GLY A 151 -20.64 -12.35 -9.15
N GLN A 152 -21.23 -11.25 -8.72
CA GLN A 152 -21.97 -10.35 -9.60
C GLN A 152 -20.99 -9.57 -10.46
N SER A 153 -20.86 -9.97 -11.73
CA SER A 153 -20.33 -9.09 -12.76
C SER A 153 -21.37 -7.99 -13.05
N VAL A 154 -21.00 -6.73 -12.80
CA VAL A 154 -21.87 -5.56 -12.93
C VAL A 154 -22.21 -5.21 -14.39
N TRP A 155 -21.58 -5.86 -15.36
CA TRP A 155 -21.82 -5.61 -16.78
C TRP A 155 -22.37 -6.86 -17.47
N LYS A 156 -23.64 -6.80 -17.89
CA LYS A 156 -24.18 -7.75 -18.86
C LYS A 156 -23.62 -7.38 -20.23
N ILE A 157 -22.63 -8.13 -20.69
CA ILE A 157 -22.19 -8.09 -22.09
C ILE A 157 -23.25 -8.87 -22.87
N ASP A 158 -24.21 -8.16 -23.47
CA ASP A 158 -25.15 -8.77 -24.39
C ASP A 158 -24.39 -9.38 -25.57
N LYS A 159 -24.66 -10.66 -25.81
CA LYS A 159 -24.06 -11.42 -26.89
C LYS A 159 -24.69 -11.02 -28.22
N GLN A 160 -23.80 -10.68 -29.16
CA GLN A 160 -23.78 -11.01 -30.59
C GLN A 160 -23.66 -9.77 -31.49
N PRO A 161 -22.53 -9.58 -32.20
CA PRO A 161 -22.44 -8.55 -33.21
C PRO A 161 -23.38 -8.89 -34.38
N PRO A 162 -24.04 -7.90 -35.00
CA PRO A 162 -24.87 -8.14 -36.16
C PRO A 162 -24.02 -8.71 -37.32
N ALA A 163 -24.58 -9.68 -38.03
CA ALA A 163 -23.94 -10.29 -39.19
C ALA A 163 -23.52 -9.21 -40.22
N ARG A 164 -22.27 -9.25 -40.66
CA ARG A 164 -21.77 -8.38 -41.74
C ARG A 164 -22.60 -8.64 -43.00
N VAL A 165 -23.33 -7.63 -43.44
CA VAL A 165 -23.92 -7.58 -44.77
C VAL A 165 -22.77 -7.49 -45.77
N THR A 166 -22.56 -8.54 -46.56
CA THR A 166 -21.67 -8.51 -47.71
C THR A 166 -22.34 -7.65 -48.78
N ASN A 167 -21.97 -6.37 -48.84
CA ASN A 167 -22.25 -5.58 -50.05
C ASN A 167 -21.23 -5.99 -51.11
N ASP A 168 -21.73 -6.74 -52.07
CA ASP A 168 -21.14 -6.95 -53.38
C ASP A 168 -21.00 -5.57 -54.06
N LEU A 169 -19.79 -5.03 -54.07
CA LEU A 169 -19.46 -3.86 -54.87
C LEU A 169 -18.70 -4.36 -56.09
N SER A 170 -19.45 -4.51 -57.18
CA SER A 170 -18.92 -4.53 -58.53
C SER A 170 -18.36 -3.15 -58.86
N PHE A 171 -17.04 -3.11 -59.08
CA PHE A 171 -16.34 -2.19 -59.99
C PHE A 171 -15.11 -2.91 -60.55
#